data_AF-M3H3D3-F1
#
_entry.id   AF-M3H3D3-F1
#
_cell.length_a   1.000
_cell.length_b   1.000
_cell.length_c   1.000
_cell.angle_alpha   90.00
_cell.angle_beta   90.00
_cell.angle_gamma   90.00
#
_symmetry.space_group_name_H-M   'P 1'
#
loop_
_entity.id
_entity.type
_entity.pdbx_description
1 polymer ?
#
loop_
_entity_poly.entity_id
_entity_poly.type
_entity_poly.pdbx_seq_one_letter_code
_entity_poly.pdbx_strand_id
1 'polypeptide(L)'
;MLNIPELTETLLSGKDIDIEYKFVSEEDHQQLYNLLLNILGKIDRLFLTEVISTILKEILMNANKANAKRIYFLKKDLDIHNADHYSKGMKTFQQEITHHWDEQKEILQNSGFQIHFRAKMVNNNFAILVENDSALLPQELDRIKKRIESAKKYNDLSDAFMDISDSQESAGLGLVLIQLLLKNSGIGSDKFKIDTDGKLTRATLVVPQQIVPIEITTKLKEKILMEIEGLPPLPNTLTRIISLCNNPDSDLGIIANEIEKNPALSVDLLKLSNSAGFASRNKVNTIVQAVKVVGLKNVRNLLYVSGVRKIMDGRYAKLQEVWNHSNMCSFFIRQIAGRGGMTRVADIAAAGALLHDLGKFILLSLNQKLFIKLTNYQKDRDFGSSTILEEISIGISHPTLGALLAKKWDFPPDLVQMIEFHHRPFMNVDSVYHDLVELVYLANMMMDYIDKKVSFFTIDETILHKYDFADKKTFEETCEKLRKLYEIAKMEN
;
A
#
# COMPACT_ATOMS: atom_id res chain seq x y z
N MET A 1 4.98 21.91 -10.63
CA MET A 1 5.07 21.40 -9.25
C MET A 1 4.59 22.46 -8.28
N LEU A 2 3.77 22.07 -7.30
CA LEU A 2 3.31 22.93 -6.22
C LEU A 2 4.47 23.34 -5.29
N ASN A 3 4.49 24.60 -4.85
CA ASN A 3 5.40 25.05 -3.78
C ASN A 3 4.82 24.66 -2.41
N ILE A 4 5.02 23.41 -2.01
CA ILE A 4 4.41 22.82 -0.81
C ILE A 4 4.70 23.61 0.48
N PRO A 5 5.95 24.05 0.76
CA PRO A 5 6.23 24.88 1.93
C PRO A 5 5.42 26.17 1.96
N GLU A 6 5.38 26.91 0.85
CA GLU A 6 4.65 28.18 0.74
C GLU A 6 3.15 27.99 0.90
N LEU A 7 2.58 26.96 0.27
CA LEU A 7 1.17 26.62 0.42
C LEU A 7 0.83 26.27 1.86
N THR A 8 1.67 25.47 2.53
CA THR A 8 1.45 25.09 3.92
C THR A 8 1.50 26.31 4.84
N GLU A 9 2.48 27.20 4.67
CA GLU A 9 2.55 28.45 5.44
C GLU A 9 1.34 29.36 5.18
N THR A 10 0.92 29.48 3.92
CA THR A 10 -0.27 30.24 3.53
C THR A 10 -1.49 29.75 4.29
N LEU A 11 -1.71 28.43 4.30
CA LEU A 11 -2.85 27.81 4.99
C LEU A 11 -2.79 28.02 6.51
N LEU A 12 -1.62 27.80 7.12
CA LEU A 12 -1.43 27.95 8.57
C LEU A 12 -1.51 29.42 9.01
N SER A 13 -1.28 30.38 8.11
CA SER A 13 -1.52 31.81 8.34
C SER A 13 -2.99 32.22 8.30
N GLY A 14 -3.90 31.28 8.00
CA GLY A 14 -5.35 31.50 7.92
C GLY A 14 -5.84 31.96 6.55
N LYS A 15 -5.01 31.89 5.52
CA LYS A 15 -5.41 32.15 4.13
C LYS A 15 -5.83 30.84 3.45
N ASP A 16 -6.76 30.95 2.51
CA ASP A 16 -7.24 29.80 1.73
C ASP A 16 -6.22 29.45 0.64
N ILE A 17 -6.05 28.16 0.37
CA ILE A 17 -5.38 27.64 -0.82
C ILE A 17 -6.43 27.39 -1.90
N ASP A 18 -6.12 27.71 -3.15
CA ASP A 18 -6.89 27.33 -4.35
C ASP A 18 -5.93 26.82 -5.43
N ILE A 19 -6.14 25.60 -5.90
CA ILE A 19 -5.35 24.96 -6.95
C ILE A 19 -6.33 24.50 -8.04
N GLU A 20 -6.13 25.02 -9.24
CA GLU A 20 -6.96 24.74 -10.41
C GLU A 20 -6.37 23.59 -11.25
N TYR A 21 -7.24 22.67 -11.66
CA TYR A 21 -6.92 21.56 -12.55
C TYR A 21 -7.94 21.47 -13.69
N LYS A 22 -7.47 21.18 -14.91
CA LYS A 22 -8.34 20.72 -16.01
C LYS A 22 -8.62 19.22 -15.94
N PHE A 23 -7.61 18.48 -15.49
CA PHE A 23 -7.64 17.06 -15.21
C PHE A 23 -6.66 16.82 -14.07
N VAL A 24 -7.11 16.12 -13.04
CA VAL A 24 -6.23 15.74 -11.92
C VAL A 24 -5.54 14.44 -12.30
N SER A 25 -4.24 14.49 -12.54
CA SER A 25 -3.43 13.32 -12.88
C SER A 25 -2.86 12.62 -11.64
N GLU A 26 -2.25 11.45 -11.83
CA GLU A 26 -1.56 10.74 -10.74
C GLU A 26 -0.38 11.55 -10.16
N GLU A 27 0.29 12.35 -10.98
CA GLU A 27 1.33 13.28 -10.50
C GLU A 27 0.72 14.35 -9.59
N ASP A 28 -0.47 14.86 -9.94
CA ASP A 28 -1.18 15.84 -9.12
C ASP A 28 -1.65 15.23 -7.80
N HIS A 29 -2.10 13.96 -7.82
CA HIS A 29 -2.43 13.22 -6.61
C HIS A 29 -1.23 13.10 -5.66
N GLN A 30 -0.03 12.83 -6.17
CA GLN A 30 1.16 12.78 -5.33
C GLN A 30 1.53 14.15 -4.75
N GLN A 31 1.45 15.21 -5.57
CA GLN A 31 1.71 16.57 -5.07
C GLN A 31 0.72 16.96 -3.96
N LEU A 32 -0.56 16.58 -4.11
CA LEU A 32 -1.57 16.76 -3.06
C LEU A 32 -1.33 15.88 -1.84
N TYR A 33 -0.87 14.62 -2.01
CA TYR A 33 -0.47 13.75 -0.90
C TYR A 33 0.66 14.39 -0.08
N ASN A 34 1.71 14.88 -0.74
CA ASN A 34 2.83 15.54 -0.07
C ASN A 34 2.39 16.84 0.64
N LEU A 35 1.46 17.59 0.04
CA LEU A 35 0.84 18.75 0.68
C LEU A 35 0.06 18.35 1.94
N LEU A 36 -0.75 17.28 1.87
CA LEU A 36 -1.47 16.73 3.03
C LEU A 36 -0.51 16.27 4.12
N LEU A 37 0.55 15.54 3.77
CA LEU A 37 1.58 15.08 4.70
C LEU A 37 2.18 16.27 5.49
N ASN A 38 2.49 17.37 4.80
CA ASN A 38 3.05 18.57 5.43
C ASN A 38 2.03 19.26 6.34
N ILE A 39 0.82 19.53 5.84
CA ILE A 39 -0.24 20.20 6.60
C ILE A 39 -0.63 19.37 7.83
N LEU A 40 -0.95 18.09 7.64
CA LEU A 40 -1.38 17.19 8.71
C LEU A 40 -0.25 16.95 9.71
N GLY A 41 1.00 16.91 9.27
CA GLY A 41 2.16 16.88 10.15
C GLY A 41 2.24 18.12 11.06
N LYS A 42 2.01 19.33 10.51
CA LYS A 42 2.07 20.59 11.27
C LYS A 42 0.92 20.79 12.26
N ILE A 43 -0.21 20.10 12.08
CA ILE A 43 -1.36 20.16 13.00
C ILE A 43 -1.49 18.92 13.90
N ASP A 44 -0.43 18.11 14.02
CA ASP A 44 -0.37 16.87 14.81
C ASP A 44 -1.42 15.81 14.41
N ARG A 45 -1.74 15.71 13.11
CA ARG A 45 -2.71 14.77 12.54
C ARG A 45 -2.11 13.90 11.43
N LEU A 46 -0.79 13.70 11.44
CA LEU A 46 -0.06 12.91 10.45
C LEU A 46 -0.62 11.48 10.27
N PHE A 47 -1.19 10.89 11.32
CA PHE A 47 -1.80 9.55 11.28
C PHE A 47 -3.06 9.49 10.40
N LEU A 48 -3.68 10.62 10.06
CA LEU A 48 -4.84 10.68 9.16
C LEU A 48 -4.46 10.82 7.68
N THR A 49 -3.18 11.02 7.35
CA THR A 49 -2.75 11.31 5.97
C THR A 49 -3.27 10.28 4.96
N GLU A 50 -3.14 8.99 5.25
CA GLU A 50 -3.64 7.92 4.36
C GLU A 50 -5.16 7.93 4.20
N VAL A 51 -5.90 8.17 5.29
CA VAL A 51 -7.37 8.26 5.26
C VAL A 51 -7.80 9.43 4.38
N ILE A 52 -7.22 10.61 4.61
CA ILE A 52 -7.60 11.85 3.91
C ILE A 52 -7.17 11.80 2.45
N SER A 53 -5.96 11.31 2.14
CA SER A 53 -5.48 11.17 0.77
C SER A 53 -6.35 10.19 -0.03
N THR A 54 -6.78 9.08 0.58
CA THR A 54 -7.67 8.09 -0.03
C THR A 54 -9.04 8.68 -0.35
N ILE A 55 -9.64 9.41 0.59
CA ILE A 55 -10.92 10.12 0.37
C ILE A 55 -10.75 11.17 -0.73
N LEU A 56 -9.67 11.96 -0.67
CA LEU A 56 -9.40 13.01 -1.64
C LEU A 56 -9.21 12.46 -3.05
N LYS A 57 -8.47 11.36 -3.21
CA LYS A 57 -8.29 10.67 -4.48
C LYS A 57 -9.63 10.23 -5.07
N GLU A 58 -10.53 9.68 -4.26
CA GLU A 58 -11.88 9.32 -4.71
C GLU A 58 -12.72 10.53 -5.14
N ILE A 59 -12.66 11.63 -4.40
CA ILE A 59 -13.40 12.85 -4.74
C ILE A 59 -12.92 13.42 -6.09
N LEU A 60 -11.61 13.56 -6.26
CA LEU A 60 -11.00 14.12 -7.48
C LEU A 60 -11.19 13.19 -8.69
N MET A 61 -11.09 11.87 -8.49
CA MET A 61 -11.38 10.89 -9.54
C MET A 61 -12.85 10.97 -10.00
N ASN A 62 -13.79 11.19 -9.08
CA ASN A 62 -15.19 11.41 -9.43
C ASN A 62 -15.40 12.74 -10.17
N ALA A 63 -14.62 13.79 -9.86
CA ALA A 63 -14.65 15.05 -10.59
C ALA A 63 -14.15 14.88 -12.04
N ASN A 64 -13.02 14.20 -12.24
CA ASN A 64 -12.53 13.82 -13.58
C ASN A 64 -13.60 13.02 -14.37
N LYS A 65 -14.23 12.02 -13.74
CA LYS A 65 -15.29 11.19 -14.34
C LYS A 65 -16.53 12.01 -14.70
N ALA A 66 -16.92 12.96 -13.87
CA ALA A 66 -18.02 13.86 -14.17
C ALA A 66 -17.73 14.66 -15.44
N ASN A 67 -16.54 15.28 -15.54
CA ASN A 67 -16.15 16.07 -16.70
C ASN A 67 -16.05 15.21 -17.98
N ALA A 68 -15.42 14.04 -17.88
CA ALA A 68 -15.34 13.08 -18.99
C ALA A 68 -16.73 12.69 -19.49
N LYS A 69 -17.67 12.44 -18.57
CA LYS A 69 -19.06 12.12 -18.91
C LYS A 69 -19.72 13.26 -19.68
N ARG A 70 -19.57 14.51 -19.25
CA ARG A 70 -20.18 15.66 -19.96
C ARG A 70 -19.62 15.78 -21.39
N ILE A 71 -18.31 15.66 -21.56
CA ILE A 71 -17.68 15.68 -22.89
C ILE A 71 -18.16 14.50 -23.75
N TYR A 72 -18.27 13.30 -23.17
CA TYR A 72 -18.73 12.13 -23.90
C TYR A 72 -20.15 12.30 -24.46
N PHE A 73 -21.06 12.81 -23.64
CA PHE A 73 -22.44 13.10 -24.07
C PHE A 73 -22.47 14.15 -25.20
N LEU A 74 -21.67 15.21 -25.09
CA LEU A 74 -21.52 16.21 -26.16
C LEU A 74 -20.98 15.58 -27.46
N LYS A 75 -19.94 14.73 -27.38
CA LYS A 75 -19.35 14.06 -28.55
C LYS A 75 -20.30 13.08 -29.24
N LYS A 76 -21.21 12.45 -28.49
CA LYS A 76 -22.19 11.48 -29.00
C LYS A 76 -23.52 12.11 -29.41
N ASP A 77 -23.62 13.44 -29.35
CA ASP A 77 -24.85 14.19 -29.62
C ASP A 77 -26.03 13.70 -28.76
N LEU A 78 -25.75 13.38 -27.49
CA LEU A 78 -26.74 12.92 -26.52
C LEU A 78 -27.06 14.04 -25.52
N ASP A 79 -28.33 14.41 -25.42
CA ASP A 79 -28.82 15.24 -24.32
C ASP A 79 -28.70 14.53 -22.96
N ILE A 80 -27.86 15.06 -22.08
CA ILE A 80 -27.63 14.53 -20.72
C ILE A 80 -28.83 14.76 -19.79
N HIS A 81 -29.74 15.67 -20.12
CA HIS A 81 -30.95 15.95 -19.36
C HIS A 81 -32.13 15.05 -19.76
N ASN A 82 -32.04 14.37 -20.91
CA ASN A 82 -33.02 13.40 -21.36
C ASN A 82 -32.74 12.02 -20.75
N ALA A 83 -33.74 11.41 -20.11
CA ALA A 83 -33.57 10.15 -19.37
C ALA A 83 -33.17 8.94 -20.25
N ASP A 84 -33.73 8.84 -21.46
CA ASP A 84 -33.43 7.74 -22.40
C ASP A 84 -32.02 7.88 -22.96
N HIS A 85 -31.64 9.11 -23.34
CA HIS A 85 -30.29 9.45 -23.76
C HIS A 85 -29.29 9.21 -22.64
N TYR A 86 -29.62 9.58 -21.40
CA TYR A 86 -28.79 9.34 -20.23
C TYR A 86 -28.52 7.84 -20.02
N SER A 87 -29.57 7.01 -20.03
CA SER A 87 -29.43 5.57 -19.86
C SER A 87 -28.57 4.93 -20.96
N LYS A 88 -28.80 5.31 -22.22
CA LYS A 88 -28.02 4.84 -23.38
C LYS A 88 -26.56 5.32 -23.34
N GLY A 89 -26.36 6.59 -23.02
CA GLY A 89 -25.04 7.21 -22.90
C GLY A 89 -24.23 6.61 -21.76
N MET A 90 -24.84 6.31 -20.61
CA MET A 90 -24.15 5.69 -19.49
C MET A 90 -23.70 4.25 -19.75
N LYS A 91 -24.51 3.45 -20.46
CA LYS A 91 -24.13 2.08 -20.85
C LYS A 91 -22.89 2.07 -21.76
N THR A 92 -22.87 2.98 -22.75
CA THR A 92 -21.76 3.08 -23.71
C THR A 92 -20.53 3.77 -23.11
N PHE A 93 -20.72 4.79 -22.25
CA PHE A 93 -19.64 5.46 -21.52
C PHE A 93 -18.81 4.46 -20.70
N GLN A 94 -19.46 3.54 -19.97
CA GLN A 94 -18.74 2.55 -19.18
C GLN A 94 -17.89 1.61 -20.03
N GLN A 95 -18.37 1.24 -21.22
CA GLN A 95 -17.67 0.35 -22.16
C GLN A 95 -16.54 1.05 -22.91
N GLU A 96 -16.73 2.31 -23.32
CA GLU A 96 -15.80 3.01 -24.21
C GLU A 96 -14.73 3.81 -23.45
N ILE A 97 -15.08 4.44 -22.32
CA ILE A 97 -14.20 5.39 -21.63
C ILE A 97 -13.44 4.76 -20.46
N THR A 98 -14.05 3.84 -19.71
CA THR A 98 -13.38 3.22 -18.55
C THR A 98 -12.12 2.45 -18.95
N HIS A 99 -12.12 1.86 -20.15
CA HIS A 99 -10.98 1.11 -20.68
C HIS A 99 -9.91 1.98 -21.38
N HIS A 100 -10.20 3.25 -21.67
CA HIS A 100 -9.29 4.20 -22.31
C HIS A 100 -9.14 5.47 -21.46
N TRP A 101 -8.96 5.26 -20.15
CA TRP A 101 -8.88 6.37 -19.19
C TRP A 101 -7.66 7.28 -19.46
N ASP A 102 -6.56 6.69 -19.92
CA ASP A 102 -5.33 7.43 -20.25
C ASP A 102 -5.52 8.48 -21.35
N GLU A 103 -6.44 8.22 -22.30
CA GLU A 103 -6.78 9.15 -23.39
C GLU A 103 -7.63 10.34 -22.92
N GLN A 104 -8.25 10.24 -21.74
CA GLN A 104 -9.12 11.32 -21.23
C GLN A 104 -8.33 12.54 -20.79
N LYS A 105 -7.05 12.37 -20.44
CA LYS A 105 -6.19 13.48 -20.00
C LYS A 105 -6.14 14.59 -21.06
N GLU A 106 -5.81 14.24 -22.30
CA GLU A 106 -5.71 15.21 -23.40
C GLU A 106 -7.07 15.82 -23.76
N ILE A 107 -8.13 15.02 -23.74
CA ILE A 107 -9.50 15.47 -24.02
C ILE A 107 -9.94 16.51 -22.98
N LEU A 108 -9.67 16.25 -21.69
CA LEU A 108 -10.09 17.11 -20.59
C LEU A 108 -9.23 18.37 -20.46
N GLN A 109 -7.93 18.26 -20.74
CA GLN A 109 -7.03 19.42 -20.80
C GLN A 109 -7.47 20.46 -21.84
N ASN A 110 -8.03 20.00 -22.96
CA ASN A 110 -8.56 20.86 -24.02
C ASN A 110 -10.04 21.27 -23.81
N SER A 111 -10.61 20.96 -22.65
CA SER A 111 -12.02 21.23 -22.34
C SER A 111 -12.25 22.51 -21.55
N GLY A 112 -13.50 22.96 -21.53
CA GLY A 112 -13.93 24.11 -20.71
C GLY A 112 -14.03 23.82 -19.22
N PHE A 113 -14.06 22.56 -18.79
CA PHE A 113 -14.30 22.19 -17.39
C PHE A 113 -13.06 22.40 -16.52
N GLN A 114 -13.25 22.89 -15.29
CA GLN A 114 -12.22 23.03 -14.28
C GLN A 114 -12.63 22.31 -12.98
N ILE A 115 -11.61 21.87 -12.26
CA ILE A 115 -11.68 21.29 -10.92
C ILE A 115 -10.81 22.18 -10.01
N HIS A 116 -11.40 22.70 -8.94
CA HIS A 116 -10.70 23.48 -7.93
C HIS A 116 -10.51 22.63 -6.68
N PHE A 117 -9.26 22.39 -6.30
CA PHE A 117 -8.89 21.93 -4.96
C PHE A 117 -8.68 23.16 -4.08
N ARG A 118 -9.51 23.30 -3.05
CA ARG A 118 -9.43 24.37 -2.08
C ARG A 118 -9.23 23.81 -0.69
N ALA A 119 -8.42 24.50 0.11
CA ALA A 119 -8.16 24.09 1.48
C ALA A 119 -8.13 25.31 2.41
N LYS A 120 -8.68 25.16 3.62
CA LYS A 120 -8.69 26.22 4.63
C LYS A 120 -8.71 25.70 6.06
N MET A 121 -8.20 26.50 6.99
CA MET A 121 -8.33 26.26 8.44
C MET A 121 -9.54 27.02 8.98
N VAL A 122 -10.49 26.33 9.62
CA VAL A 122 -11.68 26.95 10.23
C VAL A 122 -11.85 26.40 11.65
N ASN A 123 -11.69 27.27 12.65
CA ASN A 123 -11.83 26.90 14.07
C ASN A 123 -11.01 25.65 14.44
N ASN A 124 -9.72 25.63 14.07
CA ASN A 124 -8.80 24.49 14.21
C ASN A 124 -9.17 23.21 13.45
N ASN A 125 -10.21 23.25 12.61
CA ASN A 125 -10.52 22.17 11.69
C ASN A 125 -9.87 22.44 10.35
N PHE A 126 -9.37 21.40 9.71
CA PHE A 126 -8.83 21.47 8.36
C PHE A 126 -9.92 21.08 7.36
N ALA A 127 -10.36 22.01 6.53
CA ALA A 127 -11.42 21.79 5.55
C ALA A 127 -10.83 21.72 4.14
N ILE A 128 -11.20 20.68 3.41
CA ILE A 128 -10.89 20.46 2.00
C ILE A 128 -12.19 20.58 1.21
N LEU A 129 -12.15 21.36 0.14
CA LEU A 129 -13.26 21.57 -0.79
C LEU A 129 -12.77 21.20 -2.19
N VAL A 130 -13.48 20.31 -2.87
CA VAL A 130 -13.28 20.04 -4.29
C VAL A 130 -14.50 20.56 -5.03
N GLU A 131 -14.31 21.58 -5.85
CA GLU A 131 -15.34 22.17 -6.70
C GLU A 131 -15.11 21.75 -8.13
N ASN A 132 -16.19 21.43 -8.85
CA ASN A 132 -16.13 21.00 -10.23
C ASN A 132 -17.24 21.67 -11.04
N ASP A 133 -16.91 22.21 -12.20
CA ASP A 133 -17.82 22.96 -13.08
C ASP A 133 -18.92 22.09 -13.73
N SER A 134 -18.88 20.78 -13.48
CA SER A 134 -19.95 19.87 -13.82
C SER A 134 -20.99 19.83 -12.69
N ALA A 135 -22.11 20.55 -12.83
CA ALA A 135 -23.26 20.45 -11.92
C ALA A 135 -23.82 19.02 -11.84
N LEU A 136 -24.29 18.61 -10.66
CA LEU A 136 -24.98 17.33 -10.48
C LEU A 136 -26.40 17.39 -11.06
N LEU A 137 -26.75 16.36 -11.82
CA LEU A 137 -28.13 16.16 -12.27
C LEU A 137 -29.00 15.64 -11.12
N PRO A 138 -30.33 15.91 -11.10
CA PRO A 138 -31.22 15.43 -10.05
C PRO A 138 -31.14 13.90 -9.82
N GLN A 139 -31.01 13.13 -10.90
CA GLN A 139 -30.87 11.67 -10.84
C GLN A 139 -29.52 11.24 -10.22
N GLU A 140 -28.43 11.97 -10.50
CA GLU A 140 -27.12 11.73 -9.89
C GLU A 140 -27.15 12.05 -8.40
N LEU A 141 -27.84 13.12 -8.02
CA LEU A 141 -27.98 13.56 -6.64
C LEU A 141 -28.82 12.57 -5.80
N ASP A 142 -29.92 12.06 -6.35
CA ASP A 142 -30.72 10.99 -5.71
C ASP A 142 -29.89 9.71 -5.53
N ARG A 143 -29.10 9.32 -6.55
CA ARG A 143 -28.19 8.17 -6.47
C ARG A 143 -27.12 8.36 -5.39
N ILE A 144 -26.50 9.53 -5.30
CA ILE A 144 -25.50 9.86 -4.26
C ILE A 144 -26.12 9.76 -2.87
N LYS A 145 -27.30 10.36 -2.66
CA LYS A 145 -28.03 10.30 -1.38
C LYS A 145 -28.33 8.87 -0.95
N LYS A 146 -28.92 8.07 -1.85
CA LYS A 146 -29.21 6.65 -1.58
C LYS A 146 -27.96 5.85 -1.22
N ARG A 147 -26.82 6.12 -1.87
CA ARG A 147 -25.55 5.44 -1.58
C ARG A 147 -24.93 5.84 -0.24
N ILE A 148 -24.97 7.13 0.11
CA ILE A 148 -24.53 7.62 1.43
C ILE A 148 -25.43 7.04 2.53
N GLU A 149 -26.75 6.98 2.30
CA GLU A 149 -27.69 6.36 3.25
C GLU A 149 -27.47 4.85 3.39
N SER A 150 -27.25 4.12 2.29
CA SER A 150 -26.93 2.69 2.37
C SER A 150 -25.64 2.44 3.13
N ALA A 151 -24.63 3.32 2.98
CA ALA A 151 -23.34 3.18 3.64
C ALA A 151 -23.45 3.17 5.18
N LYS A 152 -24.44 3.89 5.75
CA LYS A 152 -24.68 3.91 7.20
C LYS A 152 -25.05 2.54 7.77
N LYS A 153 -25.52 1.60 6.94
CA LYS A 153 -25.93 0.26 7.36
C LYS A 153 -24.76 -0.72 7.45
N TYR A 154 -23.62 -0.40 6.82
CA TYR A 154 -22.46 -1.28 6.79
C TYR A 154 -21.61 -1.15 8.06
N ASN A 155 -21.17 -2.29 8.60
CA ASN A 155 -20.23 -2.31 9.70
C ASN A 155 -18.79 -2.26 9.20
N ASP A 156 -18.51 -2.99 8.13
CA ASP A 156 -17.21 -3.00 7.47
C ASP A 156 -17.35 -3.07 5.94
N LEU A 157 -16.22 -3.00 5.26
CA LEU A 157 -16.16 -2.96 3.80
C LEU A 157 -16.58 -4.31 3.17
N SER A 158 -16.50 -5.42 3.91
CA SER A 158 -16.95 -6.75 3.46
C SER A 158 -18.45 -6.78 3.26
N ASP A 159 -19.22 -6.23 4.22
CA ASP A 159 -20.68 -6.09 4.11
C ASP A 159 -21.04 -5.31 2.85
N ALA A 160 -20.36 -4.18 2.63
CA ALA A 160 -20.54 -3.36 1.44
C ALA A 160 -20.23 -4.12 0.14
N PHE A 161 -19.13 -4.89 0.11
CA PHE A 161 -18.76 -5.68 -1.06
C PHE A 161 -19.70 -6.85 -1.36
N MET A 162 -20.39 -7.41 -0.37
CA MET A 162 -21.39 -8.46 -0.57
C MET A 162 -22.66 -7.89 -1.18
N ASP A 163 -23.16 -6.77 -0.65
CA ASP A 163 -24.33 -6.07 -1.18
C ASP A 163 -24.11 -5.50 -2.58
N ILE A 164 -22.90 -5.04 -2.88
CA ILE A 164 -22.60 -4.35 -4.14
C ILE A 164 -22.28 -5.31 -5.29
N SER A 165 -21.85 -6.56 -5.02
CA SER A 165 -21.56 -7.54 -6.08
C SER A 165 -22.74 -7.89 -6.97
N ASP A 166 -23.98 -7.59 -6.55
CA ASP A 166 -25.18 -7.77 -7.37
C ASP A 166 -25.48 -6.56 -8.28
N SER A 167 -24.74 -5.46 -8.15
CA SER A 167 -24.87 -4.28 -9.00
C SER A 167 -23.71 -4.21 -10.00
N GLN A 168 -24.02 -4.20 -11.30
CA GLN A 168 -23.05 -4.08 -12.41
C GLN A 168 -22.23 -2.76 -12.41
N GLU A 169 -22.35 -1.92 -11.39
CA GLU A 169 -21.75 -0.58 -11.37
C GLU A 169 -20.62 -0.45 -10.34
N SER A 170 -19.39 -0.44 -10.82
CA SER A 170 -18.17 -0.09 -10.07
C SER A 170 -18.17 1.35 -9.51
N ALA A 171 -19.15 2.18 -9.88
CA ALA A 171 -19.22 3.61 -9.55
C ALA A 171 -19.79 3.91 -8.14
N GLY A 172 -20.43 2.96 -7.46
CA GLY A 172 -21.07 3.18 -6.15
C GLY A 172 -20.18 2.96 -4.93
N LEU A 173 -19.09 2.20 -5.08
CA LEU A 173 -18.21 1.79 -3.97
C LEU A 173 -17.45 2.97 -3.34
N GLY A 174 -17.06 3.97 -4.14
CA GLY A 174 -16.26 5.09 -3.68
C GLY A 174 -16.91 5.88 -2.55
N LEU A 175 -18.20 6.21 -2.68
CA LEU A 175 -18.93 6.93 -1.64
C LEU A 175 -19.10 6.08 -0.38
N VAL A 176 -19.33 4.78 -0.54
CA VAL A 176 -19.44 3.86 0.60
C VAL A 176 -18.10 3.76 1.34
N LEU A 177 -17.00 3.66 0.61
CA LEU A 177 -15.64 3.66 1.15
C LEU A 177 -15.34 4.95 1.91
N ILE A 178 -15.67 6.11 1.35
CA ILE A 178 -15.51 7.41 2.04
C ILE A 178 -16.26 7.39 3.37
N GLN A 179 -17.51 6.93 3.40
CA GLN A 179 -18.31 6.87 4.63
C GLN A 179 -17.71 5.91 5.67
N LEU A 180 -17.21 4.75 5.24
CA LEU A 180 -16.55 3.79 6.13
C LEU A 180 -15.20 4.32 6.66
N LEU A 181 -14.41 4.98 5.82
CA LEU A 181 -13.16 5.66 6.20
C LEU A 181 -13.41 6.72 7.27
N LEU A 182 -14.42 7.57 7.06
CA LEU A 182 -14.78 8.64 8.00
C LEU A 182 -15.27 8.10 9.33
N LYS A 183 -16.07 7.03 9.28
CA LYS A 183 -16.51 6.29 10.47
C LYS A 183 -15.26 5.75 11.17
N ASN A 184 -14.53 4.83 10.56
CA ASN A 184 -13.47 4.08 11.24
C ASN A 184 -12.26 4.93 11.69
N SER A 185 -12.00 6.06 11.04
CA SER A 185 -10.96 7.02 11.46
C SER A 185 -11.37 7.94 12.62
N GLY A 186 -12.63 7.89 13.04
CA GLY A 186 -13.15 8.75 14.11
C GLY A 186 -13.47 10.18 13.70
N ILE A 187 -13.41 10.50 12.40
CA ILE A 187 -13.77 11.81 11.84
C ILE A 187 -15.29 12.03 11.90
N GLY A 188 -16.07 10.98 11.62
CA GLY A 188 -17.54 11.03 11.56
C GLY A 188 -18.07 11.25 10.14
N SER A 189 -19.12 10.51 9.78
CA SER A 189 -19.75 10.56 8.45
C SER A 189 -20.34 11.93 8.08
N ASP A 190 -20.71 12.74 9.07
CA ASP A 190 -21.28 14.08 8.90
C ASP A 190 -20.24 15.11 8.41
N LYS A 191 -18.95 14.78 8.48
CA LYS A 191 -17.86 15.64 8.02
C LYS A 191 -17.59 15.57 6.52
N PHE A 192 -18.35 14.76 5.79
CA PHE A 192 -18.33 14.74 4.34
C PHE A 192 -19.70 15.05 3.76
N LYS A 193 -19.73 15.97 2.81
CA LYS A 193 -20.96 16.40 2.12
C LYS A 193 -20.68 16.66 0.66
N ILE A 194 -21.64 16.32 -0.19
CA ILE A 194 -21.68 16.72 -1.59
C ILE A 194 -22.93 17.58 -1.79
N ASP A 195 -22.76 18.75 -2.39
CA ASP A 195 -23.85 19.63 -2.80
C ASP A 195 -23.61 20.24 -4.19
N THR A 196 -24.65 20.85 -4.75
CA THR A 196 -24.62 21.55 -6.03
C THR A 196 -25.51 22.78 -5.94
N ASP A 197 -25.12 23.86 -6.62
CA ASP A 197 -25.93 25.07 -6.79
C ASP A 197 -26.58 25.16 -8.18
N GLY A 198 -26.52 24.06 -8.95
CA GLY A 198 -26.98 24.00 -10.34
C GLY A 198 -25.95 24.42 -11.37
N LYS A 199 -24.80 25.00 -10.96
CA LYS A 199 -23.68 25.34 -11.83
C LYS A 199 -22.45 24.49 -11.54
N LEU A 200 -22.12 24.31 -10.27
CA LEU A 200 -20.98 23.52 -9.83
C LEU A 200 -21.40 22.39 -8.90
N THR A 201 -20.54 21.40 -8.78
CA THR A 201 -20.60 20.37 -7.73
C THR A 201 -19.51 20.67 -6.72
N ARG A 202 -19.85 20.65 -5.43
CA ARG A 202 -18.91 20.83 -4.33
C ARG A 202 -18.91 19.61 -3.43
N ALA A 203 -17.75 18.98 -3.28
CA ALA A 203 -17.49 17.99 -2.25
C ALA A 203 -16.69 18.64 -1.12
N THR A 204 -17.19 18.57 0.12
CA THR A 204 -16.54 19.14 1.30
C THR A 204 -16.17 18.02 2.25
N LEU A 205 -14.92 18.00 2.69
CA LEU A 205 -14.37 17.13 3.73
C LEU A 205 -13.80 17.99 4.86
N VAL A 206 -14.21 17.72 6.10
CA VAL A 206 -13.70 18.43 7.28
C VAL A 206 -12.95 17.47 8.19
N VAL A 207 -11.68 17.74 8.45
CA VAL A 207 -10.86 17.02 9.43
C VAL A 207 -10.96 17.76 10.76
N PRO A 208 -11.67 17.20 11.75
CA PRO A 208 -11.91 17.89 13.01
C PRO A 208 -10.66 17.94 13.90
N GLN A 209 -10.59 18.93 14.79
CA GLN A 209 -9.53 19.01 15.79
C GLN A 209 -9.51 17.76 16.70
N GLN A 210 -10.67 17.26 17.10
CA GLN A 210 -10.80 16.05 17.91
C GLN A 210 -11.48 14.96 17.08
N ILE A 211 -10.86 13.78 17.05
CA ILE A 211 -11.48 12.57 16.52
C ILE A 211 -12.04 11.75 17.68
N VAL A 212 -13.16 11.06 17.45
CA VAL A 212 -13.71 10.10 18.40
C VAL A 212 -13.27 8.72 17.94
N PRO A 213 -12.36 8.03 18.65
CA PRO A 213 -11.91 6.71 18.25
C PRO A 213 -13.14 5.80 18.12
N ILE A 214 -13.33 5.21 16.95
CA ILE A 214 -14.35 4.17 16.78
C ILE A 214 -13.73 2.87 17.27
N GLU A 215 -14.37 2.26 18.27
CA GLU A 215 -14.09 0.89 18.68
C GLU A 215 -14.35 -0.04 17.49
N ILE A 216 -13.30 -0.42 16.76
CA ILE A 216 -13.41 -1.41 15.68
C ILE A 216 -13.61 -2.80 16.30
N THR A 217 -14.86 -3.26 16.21
CA THR A 217 -15.41 -4.63 16.27
C THR A 217 -14.54 -5.73 16.91
N THR A 218 -14.79 -5.95 18.19
CA THR A 218 -14.20 -6.97 19.08
C THR A 218 -14.12 -8.39 18.48
N LYS A 219 -15.12 -8.82 17.68
CA LYS A 219 -15.21 -10.21 17.17
C LYS A 219 -14.14 -10.58 16.13
N LEU A 220 -13.78 -9.67 15.23
CA LEU A 220 -12.77 -9.96 14.20
C LEU A 220 -11.36 -9.86 14.79
N LYS A 221 -11.16 -8.90 15.70
CA LYS A 221 -9.98 -8.83 16.56
C LYS A 221 -9.78 -10.12 17.35
N GLU A 222 -10.83 -10.65 17.97
CA GLU A 222 -10.79 -11.95 18.66
C GLU A 222 -10.39 -13.09 17.72
N LYS A 223 -10.95 -13.17 16.51
CA LYS A 223 -10.54 -14.19 15.50
C LYS A 223 -9.08 -14.05 15.07
N ILE A 224 -8.61 -12.82 14.85
CA ILE A 224 -7.19 -12.57 14.51
C ILE A 224 -6.30 -13.02 15.67
N LEU A 225 -6.65 -12.67 16.91
CA LEU A 225 -5.91 -13.09 18.09
C LEU A 225 -5.90 -14.63 18.23
N MET A 226 -7.04 -15.30 18.02
CA MET A 226 -7.12 -16.77 18.02
C MET A 226 -6.26 -17.40 16.92
N GLU A 227 -6.25 -16.84 15.71
CA GLU A 227 -5.37 -17.32 14.62
C GLU A 227 -3.89 -17.16 14.97
N ILE A 228 -3.50 -16.00 15.49
CA ILE A 228 -2.13 -15.74 15.97
C ILE A 228 -1.77 -16.72 17.08
N GLU A 229 -2.63 -16.88 18.10
CA GLU A 229 -2.40 -17.79 19.23
C GLU A 229 -2.24 -19.23 18.77
N GLY A 230 -3.08 -19.68 17.83
CA GLY A 230 -3.05 -21.03 17.28
C GLY A 230 -1.82 -21.33 16.42
N LEU A 231 -1.03 -20.33 16.02
CA LEU A 231 0.23 -20.61 15.32
C LEU A 231 1.26 -21.22 16.28
N PRO A 232 1.88 -22.36 15.90
CA PRO A 232 2.89 -22.99 16.72
C PRO A 232 4.11 -22.06 16.88
N PRO A 233 4.89 -22.22 17.96
CA PRO A 233 6.17 -21.55 18.08
C PRO A 233 7.13 -22.06 17.00
N LEU A 234 8.22 -21.33 16.79
CA LEU A 234 9.34 -21.82 15.99
C LEU A 234 9.85 -23.16 16.56
N PRO A 235 10.22 -24.13 15.71
CA PRO A 235 10.77 -25.40 16.17
C PRO A 235 11.94 -25.22 17.13
N ASN A 236 11.96 -25.97 18.24
CA ASN A 236 12.98 -25.89 19.29
C ASN A 236 14.41 -26.04 18.76
N THR A 237 14.60 -26.82 17.70
CA THR A 237 15.89 -26.95 17.02
C THR A 237 16.35 -25.64 16.40
N LEU A 238 15.46 -24.85 15.79
CA LEU A 238 15.80 -23.55 15.22
C LEU A 238 16.05 -22.51 16.31
N THR A 239 15.18 -22.44 17.33
CA THR A 239 15.32 -21.46 18.41
C THR A 239 16.62 -21.64 19.18
N ARG A 240 17.07 -22.89 19.36
CA ARG A 240 18.39 -23.18 19.93
C ARG A 240 19.52 -22.63 19.06
N ILE A 241 19.52 -22.85 17.75
CA ILE A 241 20.57 -22.33 16.87
C ILE A 241 20.54 -20.79 16.84
N ILE A 242 19.35 -20.19 16.79
CA ILE A 242 19.15 -18.74 16.87
C ILE A 242 19.75 -18.18 18.16
N SER A 243 19.52 -18.82 19.31
CA SER A 243 20.11 -18.40 20.59
C SER A 243 21.64 -18.45 20.57
N LEU A 244 22.23 -19.45 19.91
CA LEU A 244 23.68 -19.55 19.75
C LEU A 244 24.20 -18.43 18.85
N CYS A 245 23.49 -18.11 17.76
CA CYS A 245 23.86 -16.99 16.88
C CYS A 245 23.74 -15.61 17.56
N ASN A 246 22.87 -15.46 18.56
CA ASN A 246 22.70 -14.23 19.33
C ASN A 246 23.72 -14.08 20.48
N ASN A 247 24.39 -15.16 20.89
CA ASN A 247 25.42 -15.12 21.92
C ASN A 247 26.80 -14.85 21.29
N PRO A 248 27.45 -13.71 21.59
CA PRO A 248 28.75 -13.35 21.00
C PRO A 248 29.89 -14.30 21.37
N ASP A 249 29.75 -15.07 22.45
CA ASP A 249 30.76 -16.02 22.93
C ASP A 249 30.57 -17.44 22.37
N SER A 250 29.59 -17.66 21.49
CA SER A 250 29.31 -18.98 20.93
C SER A 250 30.40 -19.45 19.95
N ASP A 251 30.78 -20.71 20.07
CA ASP A 251 31.67 -21.37 19.11
C ASP A 251 30.95 -21.61 17.77
N LEU A 252 31.53 -21.11 16.67
CA LEU A 252 31.02 -21.27 15.31
C LEU A 252 30.89 -22.75 14.89
N GLY A 253 31.76 -23.62 15.39
CA GLY A 253 31.71 -25.06 15.18
C GLY A 253 30.48 -25.70 15.81
N ILE A 254 30.05 -25.25 16.99
CA ILE A 254 28.81 -25.73 17.63
C ILE A 254 27.60 -25.32 16.78
N ILE A 255 27.56 -24.08 16.31
CA ILE A 255 26.49 -23.56 15.44
C ILE A 255 26.44 -24.38 14.14
N ALA A 256 27.58 -24.60 13.50
CA ALA A 256 27.67 -25.38 12.28
C ALA A 256 27.19 -26.83 12.47
N ASN A 257 27.62 -27.50 13.55
CA ASN A 257 27.20 -28.86 13.87
C ASN A 257 25.69 -28.98 14.09
N GLU A 258 25.04 -27.96 14.68
CA GLU A 258 23.58 -27.97 14.83
C GLU A 258 22.86 -27.73 13.49
N ILE A 259 23.42 -26.89 12.60
CA ILE A 259 22.88 -26.68 11.25
C ILE A 259 23.04 -27.93 10.37
N GLU A 260 24.16 -28.64 10.47
CA GLU A 260 24.45 -29.87 9.72
C GLU A 260 23.43 -30.99 9.97
N LYS A 261 22.77 -30.99 11.13
CA LYS A 261 21.67 -31.93 11.44
C LYS A 261 20.43 -31.69 10.58
N ASN A 262 20.35 -30.58 9.87
CA ASN A 262 19.26 -30.23 8.97
C ASN A 262 19.80 -30.04 7.54
N PRO A 263 19.66 -31.06 6.67
CA PRO A 263 20.18 -31.01 5.31
C PRO A 263 19.62 -29.84 4.47
N ALA A 264 18.36 -29.46 4.67
CA ALA A 264 17.77 -28.33 3.94
C ALA A 264 18.44 -27.00 4.31
N LEU A 265 18.60 -26.74 5.61
CA LEU A 265 19.31 -25.54 6.09
C LEU A 265 20.78 -25.51 5.67
N SER A 266 21.42 -26.67 5.65
CA SER A 266 22.81 -26.81 5.19
C SER A 266 22.96 -26.42 3.73
N VAL A 267 22.04 -26.88 2.87
CA VAL A 267 22.00 -26.50 1.45
C VAL A 267 21.73 -25.00 1.29
N ASP A 268 20.75 -24.45 2.00
CA ASP A 268 20.40 -23.03 1.90
C ASP A 268 21.56 -22.13 2.34
N LEU A 269 22.26 -22.49 3.43
CA LEU A 269 23.41 -21.75 3.92
C LEU A 269 24.61 -21.84 2.97
N LEU A 270 24.87 -23.00 2.37
CA LEU A 270 25.92 -23.15 1.37
C LEU A 270 25.61 -22.34 0.11
N LYS A 271 24.36 -22.36 -0.37
CA LYS A 271 23.91 -21.53 -1.49
C LYS A 271 24.10 -20.05 -1.18
N LEU A 272 23.71 -19.59 0.01
CA LEU A 272 23.87 -18.21 0.45
C LEU A 272 25.35 -17.80 0.50
N SER A 273 26.21 -18.62 1.10
CA SER A 273 27.65 -18.33 1.23
C SER A 273 28.40 -18.24 -0.11
N ASN A 274 27.87 -18.90 -1.16
CA ASN A 274 28.44 -18.87 -2.50
C ASN A 274 27.75 -17.87 -3.43
N SER A 275 26.78 -17.09 -2.93
CA SER A 275 26.11 -16.06 -3.71
C SER A 275 27.04 -14.87 -3.98
N ALA A 276 26.74 -14.06 -5.01
CA ALA A 276 27.57 -12.91 -5.41
C ALA A 276 27.84 -11.90 -4.28
N GLY A 277 26.95 -11.80 -3.27
CA GLY A 277 27.13 -10.91 -2.12
C GLY A 277 28.19 -11.38 -1.11
N PHE A 278 28.43 -12.70 -1.04
CA PHE A 278 29.38 -13.34 -0.12
C PHE A 278 30.55 -14.01 -0.83
N ALA A 279 30.60 -13.92 -2.16
CA ALA A 279 31.52 -14.65 -3.01
C ALA A 279 32.98 -14.42 -2.55
N SER A 280 33.58 -15.48 -2.03
CA SER A 280 35.01 -15.55 -1.74
C SER A 280 35.75 -16.03 -3.00
N ARG A 281 37.07 -15.80 -3.08
CA ARG A 281 37.90 -16.30 -4.19
C ARG A 281 37.80 -17.82 -4.37
N ASN A 282 37.46 -18.54 -3.29
CA ASN A 282 37.28 -19.99 -3.28
C ASN A 282 35.84 -20.35 -2.95
N LYS A 283 35.33 -21.41 -3.60
CA LYS A 283 34.00 -21.98 -3.31
C LYS A 283 33.94 -22.48 -1.88
N VAL A 284 32.91 -22.07 -1.14
CA VAL A 284 32.63 -22.50 0.23
C VAL A 284 31.95 -23.87 0.19
N ASN A 285 32.56 -24.87 0.83
CA ASN A 285 32.08 -26.26 0.78
C ASN A 285 31.75 -26.85 2.18
N THR A 286 31.99 -26.12 3.27
CA THR A 286 31.68 -26.59 4.63
C THR A 286 30.77 -25.61 5.36
N ILE A 287 29.95 -26.11 6.28
CA ILE A 287 29.01 -25.27 7.04
C ILE A 287 29.75 -24.30 7.94
N VAL A 288 30.83 -24.73 8.60
CA VAL A 288 31.66 -23.83 9.42
C VAL A 288 32.21 -22.65 8.59
N GLN A 289 32.70 -22.91 7.38
CA GLN A 289 33.16 -21.85 6.48
C GLN A 289 32.00 -20.95 6.04
N ALA A 290 30.83 -21.53 5.74
CA ALA A 290 29.65 -20.79 5.37
C ALA A 290 29.17 -19.86 6.49
N VAL A 291 29.11 -20.34 7.75
CA VAL A 291 28.78 -19.52 8.92
C VAL A 291 29.77 -18.36 9.07
N LYS A 292 31.07 -18.61 8.86
CA LYS A 292 32.12 -17.57 8.96
C LYS A 292 32.01 -16.50 7.86
N VAL A 293 31.73 -16.92 6.63
CA VAL A 293 31.63 -16.02 5.47
C VAL A 293 30.34 -15.21 5.51
N VAL A 294 29.21 -15.87 5.81
CA VAL A 294 27.87 -15.27 5.83
C VAL A 294 27.68 -14.40 7.09
N GLY A 295 28.28 -14.79 8.20
CA GLY A 295 28.17 -14.13 9.49
C GLY A 295 26.91 -14.52 10.26
N LEU A 296 27.00 -14.47 11.59
CA LEU A 296 25.95 -14.95 12.50
C LEU A 296 24.59 -14.28 12.28
N LYS A 297 24.59 -12.98 11.96
CA LYS A 297 23.36 -12.22 11.72
C LYS A 297 22.57 -12.74 10.51
N ASN A 298 23.25 -13.02 9.40
CA ASN A 298 22.62 -13.55 8.20
C ASN A 298 22.22 -15.02 8.36
N VAL A 299 23.03 -15.83 9.07
CA VAL A 299 22.67 -17.21 9.44
C VAL A 299 21.39 -17.22 10.27
N ARG A 300 21.30 -16.36 11.29
CA ARG A 300 20.11 -16.20 12.12
C ARG A 300 18.87 -15.85 11.28
N ASN A 301 18.99 -14.88 10.38
CA ASN A 301 17.88 -14.46 9.54
C ASN A 301 17.42 -15.58 8.58
N LEU A 302 18.36 -16.38 8.04
CA LEU A 302 18.05 -17.57 7.26
C LEU A 302 17.24 -18.60 8.07
N LEU A 303 17.59 -18.81 9.34
CA LEU A 303 16.86 -19.71 10.24
C LEU A 303 15.43 -19.22 10.50
N TYR A 304 15.24 -17.92 10.69
CA TYR A 304 13.90 -17.34 10.82
C TYR A 304 13.07 -17.58 9.54
N VAL A 305 13.62 -17.25 8.36
CA VAL A 305 12.94 -17.47 7.07
C VAL A 305 12.53 -18.93 6.90
N SER A 306 13.46 -19.88 7.13
CA SER A 306 13.18 -21.31 6.99
C SER A 306 12.12 -21.81 7.98
N GLY A 307 12.21 -21.36 9.24
CA GLY A 307 11.25 -21.70 10.29
C GLY A 307 9.84 -21.20 9.99
N VAL A 308 9.72 -19.92 9.61
CA VAL A 308 8.44 -19.32 9.22
C VAL A 308 7.86 -20.03 8.01
N ARG A 309 8.67 -20.26 6.98
CA ARG A 309 8.23 -20.94 5.76
C ARG A 309 7.64 -22.31 6.06
N LYS A 310 8.30 -23.10 6.92
CA LYS A 310 7.80 -24.41 7.34
C LYS A 310 6.45 -24.34 8.06
N ILE A 311 6.27 -23.35 8.95
CA ILE A 311 5.00 -23.17 9.68
C ILE A 311 3.88 -22.74 8.72
N MET A 312 4.17 -21.76 7.86
CA MET A 312 3.20 -21.20 6.93
C MET A 312 2.81 -22.21 5.84
N ASP A 313 3.76 -22.95 5.26
CA ASP A 313 3.46 -23.97 4.26
C ASP A 313 2.62 -25.11 4.86
N GLY A 314 2.84 -25.45 6.14
CA GLY A 314 2.04 -26.45 6.83
C GLY A 314 0.57 -26.07 7.05
N ARG A 315 0.27 -24.77 7.24
CA ARG A 315 -1.08 -24.28 7.55
C ARG A 315 -1.78 -23.59 6.37
N TYR A 316 -1.00 -23.04 5.44
CA TYR A 316 -1.45 -22.13 4.39
C TYR A 316 -0.86 -22.47 3.00
N ALA A 317 -0.64 -23.76 2.72
CA ALA A 317 -0.04 -24.25 1.45
C ALA A 317 -0.66 -23.66 0.16
N LYS A 318 -1.91 -23.20 0.19
CA LYS A 318 -2.60 -22.60 -0.96
C LYS A 318 -2.22 -21.13 -1.24
N LEU A 319 -1.46 -20.49 -0.35
CA LEU A 319 -1.09 -19.06 -0.44
C LEU A 319 0.30 -18.84 -1.01
N GLN A 320 0.70 -19.66 -1.99
CA GLN A 320 2.03 -19.59 -2.62
C GLN A 320 2.31 -18.25 -3.31
N GLU A 321 1.27 -17.50 -3.69
CA GLU A 321 1.40 -16.15 -4.26
C GLU A 321 2.11 -15.18 -3.30
N VAL A 322 1.87 -15.28 -1.99
CA VAL A 322 2.55 -14.44 -0.98
C VAL A 322 4.05 -14.73 -0.97
N TRP A 323 4.43 -16.01 -1.09
CA TRP A 323 5.84 -16.40 -1.22
C TRP A 323 6.46 -15.94 -2.53
N ASN A 324 5.72 -16.02 -3.64
CA ASN A 324 6.22 -15.56 -4.93
C ASN A 324 6.54 -14.07 -4.91
N HIS A 325 5.66 -13.25 -4.34
CA HIS A 325 5.89 -11.82 -4.12
C HIS A 325 7.13 -11.58 -3.26
N SER A 326 7.18 -12.21 -2.08
CA SER A 326 8.28 -12.05 -1.11
C SER A 326 9.65 -12.49 -1.69
N ASN A 327 9.68 -13.58 -2.45
CA ASN A 327 10.88 -14.06 -3.15
C ASN A 327 11.37 -13.07 -4.22
N MET A 328 10.44 -12.49 -4.98
CA MET A 328 10.78 -11.51 -6.01
C MET A 328 11.29 -10.20 -5.40
N CYS A 329 10.66 -9.70 -4.32
CA CYS A 329 11.21 -8.58 -3.54
C CYS A 329 12.62 -8.86 -3.02
N SER A 330 12.84 -10.04 -2.44
CA SER A 330 14.15 -10.48 -1.96
C SER A 330 15.21 -10.50 -3.07
N PHE A 331 14.83 -10.95 -4.27
CA PHE A 331 15.69 -10.88 -5.46
C PHE A 331 15.97 -9.43 -5.88
N PHE A 332 14.95 -8.57 -5.91
CA PHE A 332 15.08 -7.16 -6.32
C PHE A 332 16.06 -6.42 -5.42
N ILE A 333 15.95 -6.59 -4.09
CA ILE A 333 16.88 -5.99 -3.11
C ILE A 333 18.34 -6.32 -3.45
N ARG A 334 18.63 -7.59 -3.77
CA ARG A 334 20.00 -8.03 -4.11
C ARG A 334 20.55 -7.36 -5.36
N GLN A 335 19.68 -6.95 -6.28
CA GLN A 335 20.08 -6.28 -7.52
C GLN A 335 20.19 -4.76 -7.35
N ILE A 336 19.31 -4.14 -6.54
CA ILE A 336 19.26 -2.68 -6.40
C ILE A 336 20.13 -2.13 -5.26
N ALA A 337 20.46 -2.94 -4.25
CA ALA A 337 21.27 -2.49 -3.11
C ALA A 337 22.65 -1.95 -3.54
N GLY A 338 23.22 -2.45 -4.64
CA GLY A 338 24.48 -1.97 -5.19
C GLY A 338 24.42 -0.52 -5.70
N ARG A 339 23.26 -0.05 -6.19
CA ARG A 339 23.09 1.32 -6.70
C ARG A 339 23.16 2.37 -5.60
N GLY A 340 22.67 2.05 -4.41
CA GLY A 340 22.74 2.93 -3.24
C GLY A 340 24.00 2.77 -2.38
N GLY A 341 24.98 1.96 -2.79
CA GLY A 341 26.14 1.62 -1.96
C GLY A 341 25.81 0.74 -0.74
N MET A 342 24.63 0.10 -0.74
CA MET A 342 24.04 -0.65 0.38
C MET A 342 24.30 -2.16 0.32
N THR A 343 25.30 -2.61 -0.43
CA THR A 343 25.63 -4.05 -0.60
C THR A 343 25.82 -4.77 0.74
N ARG A 344 26.33 -4.07 1.77
CA ARG A 344 26.57 -4.64 3.10
C ARG A 344 25.30 -5.05 3.86
N VAL A 345 24.17 -4.39 3.57
CA VAL A 345 22.88 -4.64 4.22
C VAL A 345 21.90 -5.41 3.34
N ALA A 346 22.27 -5.66 2.07
CA ALA A 346 21.43 -6.29 1.06
C ALA A 346 20.88 -7.65 1.51
N ASP A 347 21.70 -8.51 2.11
CA ASP A 347 21.29 -9.84 2.56
C ASP A 347 20.32 -9.80 3.74
N ILE A 348 20.53 -8.86 4.66
CA ILE A 348 19.64 -8.63 5.81
C ILE A 348 18.30 -8.12 5.31
N ALA A 349 18.30 -7.12 4.42
CA ALA A 349 17.10 -6.58 3.82
C ALA A 349 16.37 -7.62 2.95
N ALA A 350 17.11 -8.46 2.22
CA ALA A 350 16.55 -9.55 1.43
C ALA A 350 15.86 -10.61 2.30
N ALA A 351 16.37 -10.89 3.51
CA ALA A 351 15.69 -11.74 4.48
C ALA A 351 14.44 -11.06 5.06
N GLY A 352 14.50 -9.75 5.33
CA GLY A 352 13.34 -8.95 5.70
C GLY A 352 12.23 -8.98 4.64
N ALA A 353 12.58 -8.85 3.36
CA ALA A 353 11.65 -8.95 2.25
C ALA A 353 11.03 -10.36 2.10
N LEU A 354 11.70 -11.43 2.50
CA LEU A 354 11.09 -12.75 2.56
C LEU A 354 9.98 -12.84 3.63
N LEU A 355 10.00 -11.96 4.62
CA LEU A 355 9.14 -12.01 5.81
C LEU A 355 8.14 -10.84 5.89
N HIS A 356 8.30 -9.79 5.08
CA HIS A 356 7.53 -8.53 5.21
C HIS A 356 6.01 -8.73 5.15
N ASP A 357 5.57 -9.67 4.32
CA ASP A 357 4.17 -9.98 4.07
C ASP A 357 3.59 -11.06 4.99
N LEU A 358 4.25 -11.37 6.10
CA LEU A 358 3.83 -12.41 7.04
C LEU A 358 2.38 -12.23 7.52
N GLY A 359 1.92 -11.00 7.72
CA GLY A 359 0.53 -10.73 8.10
C GLY A 359 -0.49 -11.12 7.02
N LYS A 360 -0.12 -11.12 5.73
CA LYS A 360 -1.02 -11.49 4.64
C LYS A 360 -1.48 -12.94 4.74
N PHE A 361 -0.65 -13.86 5.27
CA PHE A 361 -1.06 -15.26 5.49
C PHE A 361 -2.26 -15.36 6.43
N ILE A 362 -2.24 -14.61 7.54
CA ILE A 362 -3.33 -14.61 8.52
C ILE A 362 -4.57 -13.96 7.92
N LEU A 363 -4.41 -12.79 7.32
CA LEU A 363 -5.47 -12.05 6.65
C LEU A 363 -6.19 -12.90 5.59
N LEU A 364 -5.45 -13.50 4.66
CA LEU A 364 -6.00 -14.36 3.61
C LEU A 364 -6.66 -15.62 4.14
N SER A 365 -6.16 -16.17 5.25
CA SER A 365 -6.78 -17.34 5.89
C SER A 365 -8.15 -17.04 6.51
N LEU A 366 -8.36 -15.82 6.98
CA LEU A 366 -9.63 -15.40 7.60
C LEU A 366 -10.73 -15.17 6.57
N ASN A 367 -10.42 -14.54 5.43
CA ASN A 367 -11.42 -14.26 4.41
C ASN A 367 -10.81 -14.03 3.01
N GLN A 368 -10.29 -15.09 2.37
CA GLN A 368 -9.66 -15.00 1.04
C GLN A 368 -10.53 -14.27 -0.01
N LYS A 369 -11.85 -14.48 -0.03
CA LYS A 369 -12.75 -13.83 -0.99
C LYS A 369 -12.78 -12.30 -0.83
N LEU A 370 -12.81 -11.81 0.40
CA LEU A 370 -12.74 -10.39 0.69
C LEU A 370 -11.43 -9.79 0.17
N PHE A 371 -10.30 -10.42 0.47
CA PHE A 371 -9.00 -9.92 0.04
C PHE A 371 -8.81 -9.88 -1.47
N ILE A 372 -9.34 -10.85 -2.20
CA ILE A 372 -9.36 -10.81 -3.66
C ILE A 372 -10.17 -9.61 -4.15
N LYS A 373 -11.34 -9.34 -3.54
CA LYS A 373 -12.15 -8.14 -3.87
C LYS A 373 -11.40 -6.84 -3.54
N LEU A 374 -10.74 -6.75 -2.39
CA LEU A 374 -9.93 -5.57 -2.01
C LEU A 374 -8.77 -5.33 -2.99
N THR A 375 -8.08 -6.40 -3.37
CA THR A 375 -6.95 -6.33 -4.33
C THR A 375 -7.42 -5.91 -5.72
N ASN A 376 -8.55 -6.45 -6.20
CA ASN A 376 -9.12 -6.04 -7.50
C ASN A 376 -9.58 -4.59 -7.47
N TYR A 377 -10.22 -4.17 -6.36
CA TYR A 377 -10.63 -2.79 -6.17
C TYR A 377 -9.46 -1.81 -6.15
N GLN A 378 -8.31 -2.23 -5.61
CA GLN A 378 -7.06 -1.45 -5.65
C GLN A 378 -6.55 -1.26 -7.09
N LYS A 379 -6.48 -2.35 -7.87
CA LYS A 379 -6.01 -2.33 -9.27
C LYS A 379 -6.83 -1.41 -10.18
N ASP A 380 -8.15 -1.36 -9.98
CA ASP A 380 -9.05 -0.59 -10.84
C ASP A 380 -8.98 0.94 -10.59
N ARG A 381 -8.37 1.38 -9.49
CA ARG A 381 -8.41 2.79 -9.05
C ARG A 381 -7.08 3.36 -8.56
N ASP A 382 -5.99 2.60 -8.71
CA ASP A 382 -4.65 2.99 -8.27
C ASP A 382 -4.63 3.49 -6.81
N PHE A 383 -5.41 2.88 -5.92
CA PHE A 383 -5.36 3.23 -4.50
C PHE A 383 -4.00 2.82 -3.96
N GLY A 384 -3.16 3.79 -3.59
CA GLY A 384 -1.76 3.57 -3.18
C GLY A 384 -1.54 2.31 -2.31
N SER A 385 -1.65 2.42 -0.98
CA SER A 385 -1.33 1.30 -0.07
C SER A 385 -2.56 0.41 0.25
N SER A 386 -2.43 -0.92 0.17
CA SER A 386 -3.48 -1.87 0.60
C SER A 386 -3.79 -1.78 2.09
N THR A 387 -2.88 -1.22 2.89
CA THR A 387 -2.96 -1.16 4.35
C THR A 387 -4.20 -0.43 4.84
N ILE A 388 -4.62 0.65 4.16
CA ILE A 388 -5.80 1.41 4.57
C ILE A 388 -7.09 0.61 4.37
N LEU A 389 -7.18 -0.13 3.25
CA LEU A 389 -8.32 -0.99 2.96
C LEU A 389 -8.44 -2.13 3.98
N GLU A 390 -7.30 -2.68 4.41
CA GLU A 390 -7.23 -3.69 5.46
C GLU A 390 -7.66 -3.12 6.82
N GLU A 391 -7.16 -1.94 7.18
CA GLU A 391 -7.52 -1.24 8.42
C GLU A 391 -9.01 -0.92 8.48
N ILE A 392 -9.63 -0.48 7.38
CA ILE A 392 -11.09 -0.23 7.34
C ILE A 392 -11.88 -1.54 7.42
N SER A 393 -11.43 -2.56 6.70
CA SER A 393 -12.18 -3.82 6.56
C SER A 393 -12.08 -4.68 7.82
N ILE A 394 -10.94 -4.63 8.51
CA ILE A 394 -10.56 -5.61 9.54
C ILE A 394 -10.09 -4.95 10.84
N GLY A 395 -9.69 -3.68 10.81
CA GLY A 395 -9.17 -2.95 11.97
C GLY A 395 -7.66 -3.06 12.16
N ILE A 396 -6.96 -3.81 11.31
CA ILE A 396 -5.51 -3.97 11.36
C ILE A 396 -4.96 -4.24 9.95
N SER A 397 -3.82 -3.65 9.63
CA SER A 397 -3.10 -3.91 8.38
C SER A 397 -2.14 -5.09 8.51
N HIS A 398 -1.79 -5.70 7.37
CA HIS A 398 -0.86 -6.83 7.33
C HIS A 398 0.55 -6.50 7.87
N PRO A 399 1.12 -5.28 7.74
CA PRO A 399 2.42 -4.98 8.32
C PRO A 399 2.37 -5.03 9.85
N THR A 400 1.35 -4.41 10.44
CA THR A 400 1.13 -4.43 11.90
C THR A 400 0.90 -5.85 12.40
N LEU A 401 0.08 -6.63 11.70
CA LEU A 401 -0.19 -8.02 12.06
C LEU A 401 1.07 -8.90 11.93
N GLY A 402 1.85 -8.72 10.88
CA GLY A 402 3.13 -9.39 10.69
C GLY A 402 4.12 -9.05 11.81
N ALA A 403 4.18 -7.78 12.22
CA ALA A 403 5.04 -7.32 13.30
C ALA A 403 4.64 -7.91 14.66
N LEU A 404 3.33 -8.03 14.95
CA LEU A 404 2.84 -8.72 16.15
C LEU A 404 3.27 -10.19 16.18
N LEU A 405 3.19 -10.88 15.03
CA LEU A 405 3.62 -12.27 14.93
C LEU A 405 5.15 -12.41 15.06
N ALA A 406 5.91 -11.50 14.43
CA ALA A 406 7.35 -11.44 14.56
C ALA A 406 7.78 -11.24 16.03
N LYS A 407 7.11 -10.33 16.75
CA LYS A 407 7.32 -10.12 18.20
C LYS A 407 6.98 -11.38 19.02
N LYS A 408 5.89 -12.10 18.69
CA LYS A 408 5.54 -13.38 19.33
C LYS A 408 6.65 -14.43 19.18
N TRP A 409 7.33 -14.43 18.03
CA TRP A 409 8.43 -15.36 17.74
C TRP A 409 9.82 -14.83 18.11
N ASP A 410 9.88 -13.75 18.91
CA ASP A 410 11.13 -13.15 19.39
C ASP A 410 12.08 -12.78 18.25
N PHE A 411 11.53 -12.16 17.20
CA PHE A 411 12.33 -11.66 16.09
C PHE A 411 13.16 -10.45 16.55
N PRO A 412 14.39 -10.31 16.03
CA PRO A 412 15.21 -9.14 16.30
C PRO A 412 14.56 -7.84 15.77
N PRO A 413 14.87 -6.68 16.37
CA PRO A 413 14.21 -5.41 16.03
C PRO A 413 14.33 -5.02 14.55
N ASP A 414 15.43 -5.36 13.89
CA ASP A 414 15.64 -5.07 12.47
C ASP A 414 14.62 -5.79 11.56
N LEU A 415 14.35 -7.08 11.81
CA LEU A 415 13.30 -7.81 11.10
C LEU A 415 11.91 -7.26 11.42
N VAL A 416 11.65 -6.98 12.71
CA VAL A 416 10.35 -6.43 13.14
C VAL A 416 10.05 -5.10 12.44
N GLN A 417 11.04 -4.20 12.36
CA GLN A 417 10.84 -2.88 11.73
C GLN A 417 10.67 -2.97 10.21
N MET A 418 11.41 -3.85 9.52
CA MET A 418 11.17 -4.11 8.10
C MET A 418 9.76 -4.65 7.87
N ILE A 419 9.27 -5.54 8.72
CA ILE A 419 7.89 -6.07 8.60
C ILE A 419 6.86 -4.98 8.91
N GLU A 420 7.06 -4.17 9.96
CA GLU A 420 6.06 -3.18 10.40
C GLU A 420 5.96 -1.99 9.45
N PHE A 421 7.09 -1.52 8.90
CA PHE A 421 7.17 -0.23 8.23
C PHE A 421 7.45 -0.29 6.72
N HIS A 422 7.44 -1.48 6.08
CA HIS A 422 7.72 -1.59 4.64
C HIS A 422 6.72 -0.86 3.73
N HIS A 423 5.55 -0.44 4.22
CA HIS A 423 4.63 0.44 3.48
C HIS A 423 4.71 1.91 3.92
N ARG A 424 5.39 2.21 5.03
CA ARG A 424 5.45 3.53 5.67
C ARG A 424 6.88 3.83 6.19
N PRO A 425 7.88 3.93 5.30
CA PRO A 425 9.30 3.98 5.68
C PRO A 425 9.70 5.26 6.46
N PHE A 426 8.86 6.30 6.46
CA PHE A 426 9.12 7.58 7.16
C PHE A 426 8.39 7.72 8.49
N MET A 427 7.71 6.67 8.95
CA MET A 427 7.07 6.67 10.27
C MET A 427 8.13 6.49 11.37
N ASN A 428 7.75 5.93 12.51
CA ASN A 428 8.61 5.76 13.68
C ASN A 428 9.64 4.62 13.52
N VAL A 429 10.41 4.67 12.43
CA VAL A 429 11.53 3.77 12.17
C VAL A 429 12.72 4.25 12.99
N ASP A 430 13.44 3.33 13.63
CA ASP A 430 14.70 3.68 14.26
C ASP A 430 15.74 3.98 13.17
N SER A 431 16.41 5.13 13.30
CA SER A 431 17.49 5.61 12.44
C SER A 431 18.49 4.52 11.99
N VAL A 432 18.82 3.57 12.87
CA VAL A 432 19.77 2.50 12.55
C VAL A 432 19.24 1.45 11.55
N TYR A 433 17.93 1.46 11.26
CA TYR A 433 17.27 0.52 10.35
C TYR A 433 16.65 1.19 9.13
N HIS A 434 16.79 2.51 8.94
CA HIS A 434 16.22 3.22 7.78
C HIS A 434 16.58 2.56 6.44
N ASP A 435 17.86 2.30 6.21
CA ASP A 435 18.32 1.68 4.95
C ASP A 435 17.72 0.30 4.70
N LEU A 436 17.44 -0.46 5.77
CA LEU A 436 16.80 -1.77 5.67
C LEU A 436 15.33 -1.64 5.29
N VAL A 437 14.59 -0.75 5.95
CA VAL A 437 13.16 -0.53 5.69
C VAL A 437 12.95 0.07 4.29
N GLU A 438 13.77 1.04 3.89
CA GLU A 438 13.70 1.67 2.57
C GLU A 438 13.97 0.69 1.43
N LEU A 439 14.94 -0.22 1.58
CA LEU A 439 15.19 -1.28 0.58
C LEU A 439 13.99 -2.22 0.42
N VAL A 440 13.36 -2.62 1.54
CA VAL A 440 12.16 -3.47 1.51
C VAL A 440 10.97 -2.72 0.92
N TYR A 441 10.77 -1.46 1.31
CA TYR A 441 9.76 -0.58 0.72
C TYR A 441 9.94 -0.46 -0.79
N LEU A 442 11.13 -0.08 -1.26
CA LEU A 442 11.38 0.15 -2.69
C LEU A 442 11.18 -1.13 -3.50
N ALA A 443 11.68 -2.28 -3.03
CA ALA A 443 11.46 -3.55 -3.69
C ALA A 443 9.97 -3.96 -3.71
N ASN A 444 9.22 -3.67 -2.66
CA ASN A 444 7.77 -3.88 -2.64
C ASN A 444 7.05 -2.95 -3.63
N MET A 445 7.40 -1.66 -3.67
CA MET A 445 6.80 -0.69 -4.60
C MET A 445 7.09 -1.02 -6.06
N MET A 446 8.30 -1.49 -6.38
CA MET A 446 8.63 -1.98 -7.73
C MET A 446 7.78 -3.19 -8.13
N MET A 447 7.51 -4.10 -7.19
CA MET A 447 6.62 -5.24 -7.41
C MET A 447 5.17 -4.81 -7.62
N ASP A 448 4.67 -3.94 -6.75
CA ASP A 448 3.32 -3.42 -6.86
C ASP A 448 3.14 -2.61 -8.15
N TYR A 449 4.18 -1.93 -8.63
CA TYR A 449 4.18 -1.26 -9.94
C TYR A 449 4.04 -2.28 -11.09
N ILE A 450 4.84 -3.35 -11.07
CA ILE A 450 4.77 -4.44 -12.06
C ILE A 450 3.38 -5.10 -12.09
N ASP A 451 2.77 -5.24 -10.91
CA ASP A 451 1.43 -5.82 -10.74
C ASP A 451 0.29 -4.82 -11.04
N LYS A 452 0.61 -3.58 -11.40
CA LYS A 452 -0.33 -2.47 -11.65
C LYS A 452 -1.22 -2.16 -10.44
N LYS A 453 -0.68 -2.30 -9.23
CA LYS A 453 -1.34 -1.91 -7.97
C LYS A 453 -1.04 -0.47 -7.58
N VAL A 454 0.10 0.06 -8.02
CA VAL A 454 0.56 1.43 -7.77
C VAL A 454 1.15 2.05 -9.04
N SER A 455 1.07 3.37 -9.15
CA SER A 455 1.79 4.14 -10.18
C SER A 455 3.18 4.58 -9.70
N PHE A 456 4.06 4.90 -10.65
CA PHE A 456 5.40 5.44 -10.36
C PHE A 456 5.36 6.64 -9.41
N PHE A 457 4.37 7.52 -9.58
CA PHE A 457 4.21 8.72 -8.77
C PHE A 457 3.80 8.42 -7.32
N THR A 458 3.30 7.22 -7.02
CA THR A 458 2.97 6.82 -5.64
C THR A 458 4.22 6.51 -4.81
N ILE A 459 5.35 6.26 -5.47
CA ILE A 459 6.61 5.91 -4.82
C ILE A 459 7.28 7.18 -4.30
N ASP A 460 7.78 7.13 -3.08
CA ASP A 460 8.43 8.30 -2.48
C ASP A 460 9.63 8.79 -3.29
N GLU A 461 9.58 10.08 -3.65
CA GLU A 461 10.58 10.75 -4.48
C GLU A 461 11.96 10.78 -3.81
N THR A 462 12.03 10.94 -2.50
CA THR A 462 13.32 10.98 -1.78
C THR A 462 14.03 9.63 -1.81
N ILE A 463 13.27 8.54 -1.68
CA ILE A 463 13.79 7.17 -1.84
C ILE A 463 14.17 6.94 -3.31
N LEU A 464 13.33 7.33 -4.28
CA LEU A 464 13.68 7.20 -5.69
C LEU A 464 15.00 7.91 -6.02
N HIS A 465 15.23 9.12 -5.50
CA HIS A 465 16.51 9.82 -5.67
C HIS A 465 17.68 9.11 -4.99
N LYS A 466 17.49 8.63 -3.75
CA LYS A 466 18.54 7.95 -2.98
C LYS A 466 19.07 6.70 -3.69
N TYR A 467 18.20 5.99 -4.41
CA TYR A 467 18.53 4.74 -5.11
C TYR A 467 18.71 4.88 -6.63
N ASP A 468 18.79 6.11 -7.16
CA ASP A 468 18.99 6.40 -8.59
C ASP A 468 17.87 5.85 -9.49
N PHE A 469 16.63 6.12 -9.08
CA PHE A 469 15.38 5.72 -9.74
C PHE A 469 14.38 6.86 -9.94
N ALA A 470 14.79 8.12 -9.72
CA ALA A 470 13.91 9.28 -9.91
C ALA A 470 13.48 9.51 -11.37
N ASP A 471 14.23 9.00 -12.35
CA ASP A 471 13.80 8.98 -13.74
C ASP A 471 12.83 7.82 -14.01
N LYS A 472 11.59 8.15 -14.36
CA LYS A 472 10.52 7.16 -14.60
C LYS A 472 10.91 6.11 -15.63
N LYS A 473 11.55 6.52 -16.73
CA LYS A 473 11.95 5.59 -17.80
C LYS A 473 12.99 4.59 -17.30
N THR A 474 14.00 5.08 -16.57
CA THR A 474 15.03 4.25 -15.94
C THR A 474 14.44 3.28 -14.91
N PHE A 475 13.45 3.74 -14.12
CA PHE A 475 12.72 2.90 -13.18
C PHE A 475 11.94 1.77 -13.89
N GLU A 476 11.18 2.11 -14.94
CA GLU A 476 10.40 1.16 -15.73
C GLU A 476 11.29 0.10 -16.39
N GLU A 477 12.35 0.54 -17.08
CA GLU A 477 13.33 -0.35 -17.71
C GLU A 477 14.00 -1.28 -16.68
N THR A 478 14.27 -0.77 -15.48
CA THR A 478 14.84 -1.57 -14.40
C THR A 478 13.82 -2.60 -13.89
N CYS A 479 12.57 -2.21 -13.64
CA CYS A 479 11.51 -3.13 -13.21
C CYS A 479 11.34 -4.30 -14.20
N GLU A 480 11.28 -4.00 -15.50
CA GLU A 480 11.19 -5.03 -16.53
C GLU A 480 12.41 -5.95 -16.58
N LYS A 481 13.62 -5.37 -16.47
CA LYS A 481 14.87 -6.13 -16.45
C LYS A 481 14.92 -7.06 -15.25
N LEU A 482 14.59 -6.58 -14.07
CA LEU A 482 14.59 -7.38 -12.84
C LEU A 482 13.57 -8.52 -12.90
N ARG A 483 12.37 -8.26 -13.42
CA ARG A 483 11.36 -9.30 -13.66
C ARG A 483 11.89 -10.40 -14.58
N LYS A 484 12.51 -10.03 -15.72
CA LYS A 484 13.09 -11.00 -16.65
C LYS A 484 14.21 -11.82 -16.01
N LEU A 485 15.11 -11.17 -15.26
CA LEU A 485 16.19 -11.84 -14.54
C LEU A 485 15.66 -12.82 -13.49
N TYR A 486 14.60 -12.46 -12.78
CA TYR A 486 13.97 -13.34 -11.79
C TYR A 486 13.36 -14.59 -12.46
N GLU A 487 12.64 -14.43 -13.57
CA GLU A 487 12.08 -15.57 -14.30
C GLU A 487 13.17 -16.52 -14.81
N ILE A 488 14.29 -15.99 -15.29
CA ILE A 488 15.46 -16.81 -15.69
C ILE A 488 16.02 -17.57 -14.48
N ALA A 489 16.28 -16.88 -13.38
CA ALA A 489 16.82 -17.48 -12.15
C ALA A 489 15.89 -18.55 -11.55
N LYS A 490 14.58 -18.43 -11.77
CA LYS A 490 13.57 -19.40 -11.36
C LYS A 490 13.52 -20.64 -12.26
N MET A 491 13.89 -20.53 -13.53
CA MET A 491 13.98 -21.68 -14.45
C MET A 491 15.27 -22.50 -14.25
N GLU A 492 16.32 -21.87 -13.71
CA GLU A 492 17.62 -22.50 -13.46
C GLU A 492 17.74 -23.21 -12.09
N ASN A 493 16.79 -22.97 -11.17
CA ASN A 493 16.68 -23.60 -9.85
C ASN A 493 15.53 -24.60 -9.78
#